data_AF-A0A6I1N2N8-F1
#
_entry.id   AF-A0A6I1N2N8-F1
#
_cell.length_a   1.000
_cell.length_b   1.000
_cell.length_c   1.000
_cell.angle_alpha   90.00
_cell.angle_beta   90.00
_cell.angle_gamma   90.00
#
_symmetry.space_group_name_H-M   'P 1'
#
loop_
_entity.id
_entity.type
_entity.pdbx_description
1 polymer ?
#
loop_
_entity_poly.entity_id
_entity_poly.type
_entity_poly.pdbx_seq_one_letter_code
_entity_poly.pdbx_strand_id
1 'polypeptide(L)'
;MHNYSGPRVTTVTPSSRQASTAARENLFRAIADLEHAVAAWLATPAAWDQRTHPSIRQFLVDIREYATALERDGKVSPNIIIAAADRLAGKVHDLEVDRCTGAVRTALDDYVQVLQG
;
A
#
# COMPACT_ATOMS: atom_id res chain seq x y z
N MET A 1 -22.03 22.53 43.46
CA MET A 1 -21.43 21.22 43.13
C MET A 1 -21.03 21.24 41.66
N HIS A 2 -19.74 21.32 41.35
CA HIS A 2 -19.25 21.37 39.96
C HIS A 2 -18.83 19.96 39.52
N ASN A 3 -19.49 19.43 38.49
CA ASN A 3 -19.13 18.18 37.83
C ASN A 3 -18.05 18.47 36.77
N TYR A 4 -16.85 17.93 36.96
CA TYR A 4 -15.80 17.92 35.94
C TYR A 4 -15.93 16.63 35.11
N SER A 5 -16.42 16.74 33.88
CA SER A 5 -16.23 15.72 32.85
C SER A 5 -14.83 15.89 32.28
N GLY A 6 -13.87 15.08 32.74
CA GLY A 6 -12.54 15.01 32.16
C GLY A 6 -12.55 14.29 30.80
N PRO A 7 -11.71 14.69 29.84
CA PRO A 7 -11.65 14.06 28.52
C PRO A 7 -11.19 12.61 28.67
N ARG A 8 -11.96 11.68 28.09
CA ARG A 8 -11.54 10.28 27.90
C ARG A 8 -10.30 10.28 27.00
N VAL A 9 -9.13 10.18 27.61
CA VAL A 9 -7.89 9.82 26.90
C VAL A 9 -8.01 8.34 26.56
N THR A 10 -8.32 8.03 25.30
CA THR A 10 -8.27 6.67 24.79
C THR A 10 -6.81 6.22 24.85
N THR A 11 -6.46 5.45 25.88
CA THR A 11 -5.12 4.87 26.04
C THR A 11 -4.88 3.84 24.95
N VAL A 12 -4.24 4.27 23.86
CA VAL A 12 -3.71 3.34 22.84
C VAL A 12 -2.61 2.50 23.51
N THR A 13 -2.90 1.22 23.74
CA THR A 13 -1.98 0.24 24.31
C THR A 13 -0.72 0.10 23.45
N PRO A 14 0.47 -0.06 24.05
CA PRO A 14 1.73 -0.18 23.31
C PRO A 14 1.72 -1.32 22.27
N SER A 15 0.98 -2.41 22.55
CA SER A 15 0.79 -3.53 21.62
C SER A 15 0.10 -3.12 20.30
N SER A 16 -0.86 -2.20 20.34
CA SER A 16 -1.59 -1.73 19.15
C SER A 16 -0.71 -0.83 18.28
N ARG A 17 0.14 0.00 18.90
CA ARG A 17 1.12 0.82 18.18
C ARG A 17 2.23 -0.01 17.53
N GLN A 18 2.63 -1.09 18.19
CA GLN A 18 3.61 -2.02 17.63
C GLN A 18 3.03 -2.81 16.46
N ALA A 19 1.80 -3.30 16.57
CA ALA A 19 1.10 -3.97 15.48
C ALA A 19 0.90 -3.05 14.27
N SER A 20 0.51 -1.79 14.49
CA SER A 20 0.32 -0.82 13.39
C SER A 20 1.64 -0.50 12.69
N THR A 21 2.72 -0.39 13.45
CA THR A 21 4.07 -0.15 12.88
C THR A 21 4.52 -1.33 12.02
N ALA A 22 4.33 -2.57 12.50
CA ALA A 22 4.70 -3.77 11.77
C ALA A 22 3.87 -3.96 10.49
N ALA A 23 2.54 -3.77 10.56
CA ALA A 23 1.66 -3.86 9.40
C ALA A 23 2.00 -2.79 8.34
N ARG A 24 2.32 -1.57 8.79
CA ARG A 24 2.81 -0.49 7.93
C ARG A 24 4.11 -0.87 7.22
N GLU A 25 5.10 -1.35 7.96
CA GLU A 25 6.39 -1.78 7.39
C GLU A 25 6.20 -2.91 6.37
N ASN A 26 5.31 -3.85 6.65
CA ASN A 26 4.95 -4.92 5.73
C ASN A 26 4.33 -4.38 4.43
N LEU A 27 3.41 -3.41 4.52
CA LEU A 27 2.81 -2.76 3.35
C LEU A 27 3.87 -2.07 2.46
N PHE A 28 4.74 -1.24 3.05
CA PHE A 28 5.77 -0.55 2.28
C PHE A 28 6.81 -1.50 1.71
N ARG A 29 7.09 -2.62 2.39
CA ARG A 29 7.92 -3.69 1.84
C ARG A 29 7.27 -4.34 0.63
N ALA A 30 5.98 -4.69 0.69
CA ALA A 30 5.26 -5.27 -0.44
C ALA A 30 5.22 -4.32 -1.65
N ILE A 31 5.08 -3.01 -1.41
CA ILE A 31 5.16 -1.99 -2.47
C ILE A 31 6.56 -1.94 -3.09
N ALA A 32 7.61 -2.00 -2.29
CA ALA A 32 8.99 -2.03 -2.80
C ALA A 32 9.28 -3.31 -3.61
N ASP A 33 8.75 -4.45 -3.18
CA ASP A 33 8.85 -5.72 -3.91
C ASP A 33 8.11 -5.63 -5.27
N LEU A 34 6.94 -4.99 -5.31
CA LEU A 34 6.22 -4.71 -6.56
C LEU A 34 7.00 -3.78 -7.50
N GLU A 35 7.56 -2.68 -6.98
CA GLU A 35 8.43 -1.78 -7.74
C GLU A 35 9.62 -2.55 -8.35
N HIS A 36 10.23 -3.44 -7.57
CA HIS A 36 11.35 -4.26 -8.02
C HIS A 36 10.93 -5.27 -9.10
N ALA A 37 9.81 -5.98 -8.91
CA ALA A 37 9.27 -6.92 -9.89
C ALA A 37 8.96 -6.23 -11.23
N VAL A 38 8.35 -5.04 -11.20
CA VAL A 38 8.08 -4.25 -12.41
C VAL A 38 9.38 -3.78 -13.06
N ALA A 39 10.38 -3.35 -12.28
CA ALA A 39 11.69 -2.97 -12.82
C ALA A 39 12.40 -4.15 -13.49
N ALA A 40 12.34 -5.34 -12.88
CA ALA A 40 12.88 -6.56 -13.45
C ALA A 40 12.17 -6.94 -14.76
N TRP A 41 10.83 -6.90 -14.77
CA TRP A 41 10.04 -7.15 -15.97
C TRP A 41 10.35 -6.13 -17.08
N LEU A 42 10.48 -4.84 -16.75
CA LEU A 42 10.85 -3.79 -17.72
C LEU A 42 12.20 -4.05 -18.40
N ALA A 43 13.13 -4.75 -17.74
CA ALA A 43 14.42 -5.12 -18.31
C ALA A 43 14.31 -6.29 -19.33
N THR A 44 13.20 -7.03 -19.33
CA THR A 44 12.98 -8.15 -20.26
C THR A 44 12.59 -7.68 -21.67
N PRO A 45 12.80 -8.50 -22.71
CA PRO A 45 12.31 -8.21 -24.06
C PRO A 45 10.78 -8.11 -24.15
N ALA A 46 10.04 -8.83 -23.30
CA ALA A 46 8.57 -8.84 -23.29
C ALA A 46 7.97 -7.46 -22.97
N ALA A 47 8.73 -6.61 -22.27
CA ALA A 47 8.31 -5.26 -21.92
C ALA A 47 8.72 -4.19 -22.93
N TRP A 48 9.35 -4.55 -24.07
CA TRP A 48 9.96 -3.59 -24.99
C TRP A 48 8.99 -2.47 -25.43
N ASP A 49 7.78 -2.83 -25.85
CA ASP A 49 6.73 -1.88 -26.25
C ASP A 49 6.17 -1.05 -25.09
N GLN A 50 6.36 -1.51 -23.85
CA GLN A 50 5.83 -0.89 -22.64
C GLN A 50 6.85 0.01 -21.93
N ARG A 51 8.15 -0.06 -22.26
CA ARG A 51 9.22 0.73 -21.62
C ARG A 51 9.03 2.24 -21.77
N THR A 52 8.40 2.68 -22.85
CA THR A 52 8.14 4.10 -23.14
C THR A 52 6.76 4.54 -22.64
N HIS A 53 5.91 3.62 -22.17
CA HIS A 53 4.58 3.96 -21.67
C HIS A 53 4.67 4.59 -20.27
N PRO A 54 4.36 5.88 -20.10
CA PRO A 54 4.53 6.59 -18.83
C PRO A 54 3.61 6.06 -17.72
N SER A 55 2.49 5.40 -18.08
CA SER A 55 1.48 4.98 -17.12
C SER A 55 1.97 3.91 -16.14
N ILE A 56 2.90 3.03 -16.53
CA ILE A 56 3.39 1.95 -15.64
C ILE A 56 4.15 2.57 -14.46
N ARG A 57 5.04 3.52 -14.75
CA ARG A 57 5.75 4.27 -13.72
C ARG A 57 4.79 5.14 -12.91
N GLN A 58 3.80 5.76 -13.55
CA GLN A 58 2.80 6.55 -12.85
C GLN A 58 2.01 5.70 -11.84
N PHE A 59 1.57 4.49 -12.21
CA PHE A 59 0.86 3.61 -11.27
C PHE A 59 1.70 3.25 -10.05
N LEU A 60 3.00 2.99 -10.22
CA LEU A 60 3.90 2.74 -9.07
C LEU A 60 4.01 3.97 -8.15
N VAL A 61 4.15 5.17 -8.74
CA VAL A 61 4.17 6.43 -7.98
C VAL A 61 2.85 6.62 -7.23
N ASP A 62 1.72 6.47 -7.92
CA ASP A 62 0.38 6.62 -7.34
C ASP A 62 0.18 5.67 -6.15
N ILE A 63 0.51 4.38 -6.30
CA ILE A 63 0.41 3.37 -5.23
C ILE A 63 1.18 3.83 -3.98
N ARG A 64 2.41 4.31 -4.17
CA ARG A 64 3.28 4.74 -3.06
C ARG A 64 2.81 6.04 -2.42
N GLU A 65 2.38 7.01 -3.21
CA GLU A 65 1.82 8.27 -2.70
C GLU A 65 0.54 8.04 -1.92
N TYR A 66 -0.36 7.19 -2.42
CA TYR A 66 -1.59 6.81 -1.75
C TYR A 66 -1.33 6.05 -0.45
N ALA A 67 -0.37 5.12 -0.43
CA ALA A 67 0.04 4.44 0.81
C ALA A 67 0.64 5.42 1.84
N THR A 68 1.44 6.38 1.39
CA THR A 68 2.01 7.44 2.26
C THR A 68 0.92 8.37 2.80
N ALA A 69 -0.06 8.72 1.98
CA ALA A 69 -1.19 9.55 2.40
C ALA A 69 -2.13 8.80 3.36
N LEU A 70 -2.30 7.48 3.17
CA LEU A 70 -3.02 6.61 4.10
C LEU A 70 -2.33 6.59 5.48
N GLU A 71 -0.99 6.52 5.53
CA GLU A 71 -0.22 6.61 6.78
C GLU A 71 -0.42 7.93 7.53
N ARG A 72 -0.41 9.06 6.81
CA ARG A 72 -0.42 10.40 7.44
C ARG A 72 -1.77 10.85 7.96
N ASP A 73 -2.81 10.68 7.15
CA ASP A 73 -4.11 11.32 7.38
C ASP A 73 -5.28 10.33 7.30
N GLY A 74 -5.08 9.10 6.83
CA GLY A 74 -6.14 8.10 6.66
C GLY A 74 -7.25 8.49 5.67
N LYS A 75 -7.12 9.63 4.98
CA LYS A 75 -8.14 10.19 4.07
C LYS A 75 -8.16 9.53 2.69
N VAL A 76 -7.15 8.71 2.38
CA VAL A 76 -7.12 7.94 1.14
C VAL A 76 -7.83 6.62 1.36
N SER A 77 -8.80 6.31 0.50
CA SER A 77 -9.45 5.01 0.55
C SER A 77 -8.44 3.92 0.13
N PRO A 78 -8.27 2.84 0.91
CA PRO A 78 -7.45 1.70 0.54
C PRO A 78 -7.80 1.12 -0.84
N ASN A 79 -9.08 1.21 -1.23
CA ASN A 79 -9.55 0.77 -2.55
C ASN A 79 -8.88 1.49 -3.72
N ILE A 80 -8.41 2.73 -3.54
CA ILE A 80 -7.70 3.47 -4.59
C ILE A 80 -6.32 2.84 -4.84
N ILE A 81 -5.65 2.37 -3.77
CA ILE A 81 -4.36 1.65 -3.87
C ILE A 81 -4.56 0.32 -4.60
N ILE A 82 -5.62 -0.43 -4.24
CA ILE A 82 -5.98 -1.70 -4.91
C ILE A 82 -6.26 -1.45 -6.39
N ALA A 83 -7.10 -0.46 -6.71
CA ALA A 83 -7.44 -0.16 -8.10
C ALA A 83 -6.21 0.23 -8.94
N ALA A 84 -5.25 0.95 -8.36
CA ALA A 84 -4.00 1.29 -9.03
C ALA A 84 -3.12 0.06 -9.26
N ALA A 85 -2.98 -0.82 -8.26
CA ALA A 85 -2.23 -2.07 -8.36
C ALA A 85 -2.84 -3.03 -9.40
N ASP A 86 -4.16 -3.12 -9.46
CA ASP A 86 -4.89 -3.96 -10.41
C ASP A 86 -4.72 -3.50 -11.85
N ARG A 87 -4.75 -2.18 -12.07
CA ARG A 87 -4.48 -1.58 -13.38
C ARG A 87 -3.04 -1.80 -13.83
N LEU A 88 -2.09 -1.78 -12.89
CA LEU A 88 -0.70 -2.09 -13.16
C LEU A 88 -0.53 -3.56 -13.57
N ALA A 89 -1.07 -4.49 -12.77
CA ALA A 89 -1.05 -5.93 -13.06
C ALA A 89 -1.68 -6.24 -14.42
N GLY A 90 -2.88 -5.71 -14.68
CA GLY A 90 -3.58 -5.86 -15.95
C GLY A 90 -2.92 -5.17 -17.14
N LYS A 91 -1.86 -4.39 -16.94
CA LYS A 91 -1.05 -3.79 -18.02
C LYS A 91 0.24 -4.56 -18.27
N VAL A 92 0.84 -5.10 -17.21
CA VAL A 92 2.12 -5.80 -17.26
C VAL A 92 1.95 -7.28 -17.66
N HIS A 93 0.89 -7.95 -17.17
CA HIS A 93 0.62 -9.36 -17.42
C HIS A 93 1.83 -10.29 -17.14
N ASP A 94 2.53 -10.04 -16.04
CA ASP A 94 3.67 -10.83 -15.58
C ASP A 94 3.35 -11.53 -14.25
N LEU A 95 3.73 -12.81 -14.14
CA LEU A 95 3.38 -13.64 -12.98
C LEU A 95 3.95 -13.10 -11.66
N GLU A 96 5.17 -12.55 -11.66
CA GLU A 96 5.77 -12.03 -10.44
C GLU A 96 5.13 -10.68 -10.05
N VAL A 97 4.78 -9.85 -11.03
CA VAL A 97 4.01 -8.62 -10.79
C VAL A 97 2.61 -8.90 -10.25
N ASP A 98 1.93 -9.93 -10.74
CA ASP A 98 0.63 -10.37 -10.22
C ASP A 98 0.74 -10.86 -8.78
N ARG A 99 1.79 -11.63 -8.47
CA ARG A 99 2.09 -12.10 -7.12
C ARG A 99 2.37 -10.93 -6.16
N CYS A 100 3.20 -9.97 -6.56
CA CYS A 100 3.50 -8.78 -5.75
C CYS A 100 2.26 -7.91 -5.55
N THR A 101 1.40 -7.78 -6.57
CA THR A 101 0.10 -7.11 -6.44
C THR A 101 -0.78 -7.78 -5.39
N GLY A 102 -0.84 -9.12 -5.37
CA GLY A 102 -1.53 -9.88 -4.33
C GLY A 102 -0.96 -9.66 -2.93
N ALA A 103 0.37 -9.56 -2.80
CA ALA A 103 1.04 -9.24 -1.54
C ALA A 103 0.69 -7.83 -1.04
N VAL A 104 0.67 -6.83 -1.93
CA VAL A 104 0.24 -5.45 -1.60
C VAL A 104 -1.20 -5.43 -1.11
N ARG A 105 -2.13 -6.14 -1.76
CA ARG A 105 -3.52 -6.24 -1.32
C ARG A 105 -3.64 -6.83 0.09
N THR A 106 -2.93 -7.94 0.35
CA THR A 106 -2.94 -8.60 1.66
C THR A 106 -2.36 -7.70 2.75
N ALA A 107 -1.19 -7.09 2.50
CA ALA A 107 -0.55 -6.20 3.47
C ALA A 107 -1.37 -4.93 3.73
N LEU A 108 -2.11 -4.45 2.73
CA LEU A 108 -3.01 -3.31 2.88
C LEU A 108 -4.23 -3.66 3.72
N ASP A 109 -4.83 -4.84 3.51
CA ASP A 109 -5.95 -5.34 4.32
C ASP A 109 -5.55 -5.48 5.79
N ASP A 110 -4.41 -6.14 6.05
CA ASP A 110 -3.82 -6.26 7.40
C ASP A 110 -3.62 -4.88 8.05
N TYR A 111 -3.06 -3.92 7.29
CA TYR A 111 -2.82 -2.58 7.80
C TYR A 111 -4.12 -1.83 8.13
N VAL A 112 -5.13 -1.93 7.28
CA VAL A 112 -6.44 -1.31 7.50
C VAL A 112 -7.15 -1.94 8.69
N GLN A 113 -7.09 -3.26 8.85
CA GLN A 113 -7.66 -3.96 9.99
C GLN A 113 -7.02 -3.48 11.31
N VAL A 114 -5.69 -3.36 11.35
CA VAL A 114 -4.98 -2.86 12.53
C VAL A 114 -5.30 -1.39 12.84
N LEU A 115 -5.61 -0.57 11.82
CA LEU A 115 -6.06 0.81 12.02
C LEU A 115 -7.48 0.90 12.59
N GLN A 116 -8.34 -0.08 12.33
CA GLN A 116 -9.73 -0.09 12.79
C GLN A 116 -9.90 -0.60 14.23
N GLY A 117 -8.93 -1.39 14.74
CA GLY A 117 -8.87 -1.84 16.13
C GLY A 117 -9.58 -3.17 16.36
#